data_AF-A0A644V858-F1
#
_entry.id   AF-A0A644V858-F1
#
_cell.length_a   1.000
_cell.length_b   1.000
_cell.length_c   1.000
_cell.angle_alpha   90.00
_cell.angle_beta   90.00
_cell.angle_gamma   90.00
#
_symmetry.space_group_name_H-M   'P 1'
#
loop_
_entity.id
_entity.type
_entity.pdbx_description
1 polymer ?
#
loop_
_entity_poly.entity_id
_entity_poly.type
_entity_poly.pdbx_seq_one_letter_code
_entity_poly.pdbx_strand_id
1 'polypeptide(L)'
;MKRVLPVSLAALLTAFGLLTLFLSSSVIFDLFGIRAKEGNYVLLVVWANFLSSILYLVAAYGFVKSRKWTIKPLGISAIILVLAFAGLLIHINSGGIHETKTVGAMLFRIVVTAVFAALAYVLISKNNK
;
A
#
# COMPACT_ATOMS: atom_id res chain seq x y z
N MET A 1 -4.98 28.13 3.76
CA MET A 1 -4.10 26.98 4.11
C MET A 1 -4.80 25.69 4.56
N LYS A 2 -6.01 25.70 5.18
CA LYS A 2 -6.63 24.50 5.78
C LYS A 2 -6.93 23.30 4.83
N ARG A 3 -7.02 23.50 3.50
CA ARG A 3 -7.27 22.42 2.51
C ARG A 3 -6.05 21.97 1.70
N VAL A 4 -4.92 22.66 1.81
CA VAL A 4 -3.73 22.33 0.99
C VAL A 4 -3.11 21.01 1.44
N LEU A 5 -2.98 20.82 2.76
CA LEU A 5 -2.35 19.62 3.33
C LEU A 5 -3.09 18.30 2.98
N PRO A 6 -4.43 18.18 3.12
CA PRO A 6 -5.15 16.97 2.70
C PRO A 6 -5.04 16.68 1.20
N VAL A 7 -5.01 17.72 0.36
CA VAL A 7 -4.89 17.58 -1.09
C VAL A 7 -3.48 17.11 -1.48
N SER A 8 -2.43 17.65 -0.86
CA SER A 8 -1.05 17.18 -1.06
C SER A 8 -0.90 15.71 -0.65
N LEU A 9 -1.48 15.30 0.49
CA LEU A 9 -1.47 13.90 0.91
C LEU A 9 -2.24 13.00 -0.06
N ALA A 10 -3.38 13.46 -0.58
CA ALA A 10 -4.11 12.72 -1.61
C ALA A 10 -3.27 12.54 -2.88
N ALA A 11 -2.56 13.58 -3.34
CA ALA A 11 -1.71 13.50 -4.51
C ALA A 11 -0.55 12.49 -4.31
N LEU A 12 0.13 12.56 -3.16
CA LEU A 12 1.19 11.61 -2.81
C LEU A 12 0.68 10.17 -2.73
N LEU A 13 -0.46 9.96 -2.06
CA LEU A 13 -1.06 8.63 -1.92
C LEU A 13 -1.56 8.08 -3.26
N THR A 14 -2.05 8.95 -4.15
CA THR A 14 -2.45 8.58 -5.51
C THR A 14 -1.23 8.15 -6.32
N ALA A 15 -0.15 8.91 -6.31
CA ALA A 15 1.08 8.55 -7.01
C ALA A 15 1.63 7.21 -6.51
N PHE A 16 1.71 7.04 -5.19
CA PHE A 16 2.15 5.79 -4.57
C PHE A 16 1.25 4.60 -4.92
N GLY A 17 -0.08 4.81 -4.88
CA GLY A 17 -1.08 3.81 -5.26
C GLY A 17 -0.96 3.41 -6.73
N LEU A 18 -0.88 4.37 -7.65
CA LEU A 18 -0.77 4.09 -9.08
C LEU A 18 0.53 3.37 -9.43
N LEU A 19 1.67 3.78 -8.86
CA LEU A 19 2.94 3.09 -9.05
C LEU A 19 2.88 1.64 -8.55
N THR A 20 2.32 1.44 -7.35
CA THR A 20 2.17 0.09 -6.78
C THR A 20 1.22 -0.78 -7.59
N LEU A 21 0.11 -0.20 -8.05
CA LEU A 21 -0.88 -0.88 -8.90
C LEU A 21 -0.25 -1.29 -10.22
N PHE A 22 0.49 -0.39 -10.87
CA PHE A 22 1.17 -0.64 -12.13
C PHE A 22 2.19 -1.78 -12.01
N LEU A 23 3.08 -1.71 -11.02
CA LEU A 23 4.08 -2.76 -10.78
C LEU A 23 3.42 -4.10 -10.49
N SER A 24 2.45 -4.13 -9.57
CA SER A 24 1.80 -5.39 -9.18
C SER A 24 0.99 -6.00 -10.34
N SER A 25 0.27 -5.18 -11.11
CA SER A 25 -0.45 -5.63 -12.30
C SER A 25 0.50 -6.15 -13.36
N SER A 26 1.65 -5.49 -13.55
CA SER A 26 2.62 -5.92 -14.55
C SER A 26 3.24 -7.27 -14.21
N VAL A 27 3.37 -7.59 -12.93
CA VAL A 27 3.83 -8.91 -12.48
C VAL A 27 2.73 -9.96 -12.59
N ILE A 28 1.48 -9.63 -12.25
CA ILE A 28 0.33 -10.55 -12.32
C ILE A 28 -0.02 -10.91 -13.77
N PHE A 29 -0.06 -9.92 -14.67
CA PHE A 29 -0.47 -10.09 -16.06
C PHE A 29 0.72 -10.24 -17.02
N ASP A 30 1.94 -10.37 -16.49
CA ASP A 30 3.18 -10.51 -17.26
C ASP A 30 3.38 -9.40 -18.30
N LEU A 31 3.05 -8.16 -17.92
CA LEU A 31 3.16 -7.00 -18.79
C LEU A 31 4.60 -6.47 -18.76
N PHE A 32 5.08 -6.01 -19.92
CA PHE A 32 6.36 -5.31 -20.07
C PHE A 32 7.60 -6.11 -19.61
N GLY A 33 7.49 -7.44 -19.49
CA GLY A 33 8.58 -8.31 -19.02
C GLY A 33 9.04 -8.02 -17.60
N ILE A 34 8.21 -7.36 -16.78
CA ILE A 34 8.56 -7.00 -15.39
C ILE A 34 8.70 -8.25 -14.52
N ARG A 35 7.94 -9.31 -14.82
CA ARG A 35 8.01 -10.60 -14.14
C ARG A 35 9.41 -11.21 -14.13
N ALA A 36 10.10 -11.16 -15.28
CA ALA A 36 11.46 -11.67 -15.40
C ALA A 36 12.50 -10.79 -14.65
N LYS A 37 12.21 -9.50 -14.47
CA LYS A 37 13.07 -8.55 -13.74
C LYS A 37 12.93 -8.66 -12.22
N GLU A 38 11.74 -9.00 -11.73
CA GLU A 38 11.52 -9.24 -10.30
C GLU A 38 12.05 -10.60 -9.83
N GLY A 39 12.27 -11.55 -10.75
CA GLY A 39 12.89 -12.84 -10.44
C GLY A 39 12.05 -13.67 -9.47
N ASN A 40 12.60 -13.94 -8.28
CA ASN A 40 11.97 -14.76 -7.24
C ASN A 40 11.08 -13.92 -6.30
N TYR A 41 9.94 -13.48 -6.83
CA TYR A 41 8.92 -12.78 -6.04
C TYR A 41 7.89 -13.76 -5.47
N VAL A 42 7.29 -13.40 -4.34
CA VAL A 42 6.24 -14.19 -3.70
C VAL A 42 4.88 -13.70 -4.18
N LEU A 43 4.15 -14.54 -4.92
CA LEU A 43 2.88 -14.17 -5.57
C LEU A 43 1.84 -13.64 -4.59
N LEU A 44 1.79 -14.19 -3.36
CA LEU A 44 0.93 -13.69 -2.28
C LEU A 44 1.18 -12.21 -1.96
N VAL A 45 2.44 -11.79 -1.97
CA VAL A 45 2.84 -10.40 -1.70
C VAL A 45 2.41 -9.48 -2.84
N VAL A 46 2.54 -9.93 -4.08
CA VAL A 46 2.13 -9.17 -5.27
C VAL A 46 0.62 -8.93 -5.27
N TRP A 47 -0.18 -9.95 -4.97
CA TRP A 47 -1.64 -9.81 -4.85
C TRP A 47 -2.05 -8.90 -3.69
N ALA A 48 -1.40 -9.03 -2.53
CA ALA A 48 -1.63 -8.15 -1.40
C ALA A 48 -1.34 -6.69 -1.73
N ASN A 49 -0.23 -6.42 -2.45
CA ASN A 49 0.14 -5.09 -2.91
C ASN A 49 -0.85 -4.54 -3.93
N PHE A 50 -1.29 -5.37 -4.88
CA PHE A 50 -2.31 -5.00 -5.86
C PHE A 50 -3.60 -4.57 -5.17
N LEU A 51 -4.12 -5.37 -4.24
CA LEU A 51 -5.35 -5.04 -3.52
C LEU A 51 -5.19 -3.78 -2.64
N SER A 52 -4.05 -3.67 -1.96
CA SER A 52 -3.70 -2.50 -1.13
C SER A 52 -3.64 -1.22 -1.95
N SER A 53 -3.15 -1.29 -3.19
CA SER A 53 -3.05 -0.12 -4.07
C SER A 53 -4.41 0.43 -4.48
N ILE A 54 -5.41 -0.43 -4.71
CA ILE A 54 -6.80 -0.01 -4.97
C ILE A 54 -7.36 0.72 -3.74
N LEU A 55 -7.11 0.19 -2.54
CA LEU A 55 -7.51 0.83 -1.29
C LEU A 55 -6.84 2.20 -1.08
N TYR A 56 -5.59 2.38 -1.53
CA TYR A 56 -4.92 3.69 -1.49
C TYR A 56 -5.61 4.72 -2.39
N LEU A 57 -6.02 4.35 -3.60
CA LEU A 57 -6.74 5.27 -4.50
C LEU A 57 -8.09 5.68 -3.91
N VAL A 58 -8.80 4.72 -3.32
CA VAL A 58 -10.05 4.97 -2.59
C VAL A 58 -9.81 5.91 -1.39
N ALA A 59 -8.74 5.70 -0.62
CA ALA A 59 -8.37 6.56 0.50
C ALA A 59 -7.93 7.96 0.05
N ALA A 60 -7.24 8.08 -1.08
CA ALA A 60 -6.83 9.37 -1.64
C ALA A 60 -8.05 10.25 -1.97
N TYR A 61 -9.10 9.66 -2.55
CA TYR A 61 -10.38 10.34 -2.74
C TYR A 61 -11.00 10.79 -1.40
N GLY A 62 -10.91 9.94 -0.38
CA GLY A 62 -11.33 10.26 0.99
C GLY A 62 -10.57 11.44 1.60
N PHE A 63 -9.27 11.58 1.34
CA PHE A 63 -8.45 12.73 1.76
C PHE A 63 -8.90 14.04 1.10
N VAL A 64 -9.15 14.03 -0.22
CA VAL A 64 -9.67 15.21 -0.95
C VAL A 64 -10.99 15.69 -0.35
N LYS A 65 -11.89 14.77 -0.01
CA LYS A 65 -13.19 15.09 0.62
C LYS A 65 -13.14 15.23 2.15
N SER A 66 -11.99 15.00 2.79
CA SER A 66 -11.79 15.04 4.25
C SER A 66 -12.86 14.25 5.04
N ARG A 67 -13.22 13.05 4.57
CA ARG A 67 -14.29 12.24 5.19
C ARG A 67 -13.72 11.23 6.19
N LYS A 68 -14.40 11.00 7.33
CA LYS A 68 -13.93 10.04 8.37
C LYS A 68 -13.71 8.62 7.85
N TRP A 69 -14.41 8.23 6.78
CA TRP A 69 -14.29 6.89 6.23
C TRP A 69 -12.92 6.60 5.59
N THR A 70 -12.08 7.60 5.30
CA THR A 70 -10.70 7.45 4.78
C THR A 70 -9.81 6.54 5.64
N ILE A 71 -10.08 6.50 6.94
CA ILE A 71 -9.30 5.67 7.88
C ILE A 71 -9.55 4.18 7.63
N LYS A 72 -10.79 3.80 7.23
CA LYS A 72 -11.17 2.40 7.00
C LYS A 72 -10.37 1.71 5.88
N PRO A 73 -10.29 2.24 4.63
CA PRO A 73 -9.53 1.60 3.56
C PRO A 73 -8.02 1.52 3.87
N LEU A 74 -7.46 2.53 4.54
CA LEU A 74 -6.05 2.48 4.97
C LEU A 74 -5.81 1.43 6.06
N GLY A 75 -6.73 1.30 7.03
CA GLY A 75 -6.66 0.25 8.05
C GLY A 75 -6.78 -1.16 7.46
N ILE A 76 -7.73 -1.37 6.53
CA ILE A 76 -7.88 -2.64 5.82
C ILE A 76 -6.60 -2.97 5.02
N SER A 77 -6.05 -1.98 4.32
CA SER A 77 -4.79 -2.13 3.57
C SER A 77 -3.61 -2.51 4.48
N ALA A 78 -3.48 -1.86 5.64
CA ALA A 78 -2.47 -2.22 6.63
C ALA A 78 -2.59 -3.67 7.11
N ILE A 79 -3.82 -4.14 7.39
CA ILE A 79 -4.07 -5.53 7.80
C ILE A 79 -3.65 -6.50 6.68
N ILE A 80 -4.04 -6.22 5.43
CA ILE A 80 -3.66 -7.04 4.27
C ILE A 80 -2.14 -7.15 4.15
N LEU A 81 -1.43 -6.03 4.27
CA LEU A 81 0.03 -6.01 4.20
C LEU A 81 0.69 -6.76 5.35
N VAL A 82 0.18 -6.63 6.58
CA VAL A 82 0.73 -7.35 7.74
C VAL A 82 0.51 -8.86 7.59
N LEU A 83 -0.66 -9.30 7.13
CA LEU A 83 -0.92 -10.72 6.85
C LEU A 83 -0.03 -11.23 5.72
N ALA A 84 0.17 -10.44 4.67
CA ALA A 84 1.08 -10.79 3.59
C ALA A 84 2.53 -10.90 4.07
N PHE A 85 2.95 -9.99 4.97
CA PHE A 85 4.27 -10.03 5.60
C PHE A 85 4.47 -11.26 6.47
N ALA A 86 3.48 -11.63 7.28
CA ALA A 86 3.51 -12.88 8.03
C ALA A 86 3.61 -14.10 7.10
N GLY A 87 2.83 -14.13 6.02
CA GLY A 87 2.91 -15.17 5.00
C GLY A 87 4.28 -15.24 4.32
N LEU A 88 4.90 -14.10 4.03
CA LEU A 88 6.26 -14.02 3.49
C LEU A 88 7.28 -14.59 4.49
N LEU A 89 7.21 -14.23 5.77
CA LEU A 89 8.12 -14.74 6.80
C LEU A 89 8.00 -16.27 6.97
N ILE A 90 6.79 -16.82 6.90
CA ILE A 90 6.58 -18.27 6.91
C ILE A 90 7.24 -18.91 5.69
N HIS A 91 7.05 -18.34 4.50
CA HIS A 91 7.69 -18.82 3.27
C HIS A 91 9.23 -18.72 3.34
N ILE A 92 9.75 -17.73 4.07
CA ILE A 92 11.18 -17.59 4.37
C ILE A 92 11.68 -18.71 5.26
N ASN A 93 11.02 -18.95 6.38
CA ASN A 93 11.43 -19.98 7.33
C ASN A 93 11.28 -21.40 6.77
N SER A 94 10.37 -21.62 5.81
CA SER A 94 10.21 -22.90 5.12
C SER A 94 11.26 -23.16 4.02
N GLY A 95 12.26 -22.29 3.86
CA GLY A 95 13.34 -22.46 2.90
C GLY A 95 12.98 -22.07 1.46
N GLY A 96 11.98 -21.21 1.27
CA GLY A 96 11.70 -20.63 -0.05
C GLY A 96 12.91 -19.85 -0.59
N ILE A 97 12.90 -19.50 -1.88
CA ILE A 97 13.90 -18.60 -2.45
C ILE A 97 13.28 -17.20 -2.44
N HIS A 98 13.95 -16.22 -1.85
CA HIS A 98 13.47 -14.84 -1.76
C HIS A 98 14.60 -13.87 -2.05
N GLU A 99 14.26 -12.75 -2.65
CA GLU A 99 15.16 -11.60 -2.64
C GLU A 99 15.00 -10.83 -1.33
N THR A 100 16.13 -10.47 -0.71
CA THR A 100 16.16 -9.57 0.47
C THR A 100 15.44 -8.24 0.20
N LYS A 101 15.37 -7.83 -1.06
CA LYS A 101 14.62 -6.67 -1.54
C LYS A 101 13.11 -6.77 -1.25
N THR A 102 12.52 -7.97 -1.25
CA THR A 102 11.07 -8.17 -1.02
C THR A 102 10.69 -7.84 0.42
N VAL A 103 11.54 -8.21 1.38
CA VAL A 103 11.35 -7.91 2.81
C VAL A 103 11.40 -6.40 3.05
N GLY A 104 12.43 -5.73 2.52
CA GLY A 104 12.57 -4.27 2.62
C GLY A 104 11.42 -3.53 1.96
N ALA A 105 11.00 -3.97 0.76
CA ALA A 105 9.89 -3.36 0.04
C ALA A 105 8.54 -3.54 0.75
N MET A 106 8.32 -4.64 1.47
CA MET A 106 7.09 -4.81 2.26
C MET A 106 7.09 -3.96 3.53
N LEU A 107 8.21 -3.91 4.26
CA LEU A 107 8.34 -3.04 5.43
C LEU A 107 8.11 -1.58 5.06
N PHE A 108 8.69 -1.12 3.95
CA PHE A 108 8.46 0.23 3.43
C PHE A 108 6.97 0.50 3.19
N ARG A 109 6.24 -0.42 2.54
CA ARG A 109 4.80 -0.28 2.30
C ARG A 109 3.99 -0.21 3.60
N ILE A 110 4.29 -1.08 4.57
CA ILE A 110 3.60 -1.08 5.87
C ILE A 110 3.79 0.26 6.59
N VAL A 111 5.04 0.77 6.63
CA VAL A 111 5.35 2.04 7.28
C VAL A 111 4.64 3.20 6.58
N VAL A 112 4.71 3.28 5.25
CA VAL A 112 4.04 4.33 4.48
C VAL A 112 2.53 4.31 4.74
N THR A 113 1.90 3.15 4.69
CA THR A 113 0.46 3.01 4.94
C THR A 113 0.07 3.38 6.36
N ALA A 114 0.88 2.98 7.35
CA ALA A 114 0.67 3.35 8.74
C ALA A 114 0.77 4.88 8.94
N VAL A 115 1.75 5.53 8.29
CA VAL A 115 1.91 6.99 8.32
C VAL A 115 0.67 7.68 7.70
N PHE A 116 0.21 7.24 6.53
CA PHE A 116 -1.01 7.78 5.92
C PHE A 116 -2.25 7.53 6.79
N ALA A 117 -2.37 6.37 7.43
CA ALA A 117 -3.48 6.07 8.34
C ALA A 117 -3.47 7.01 9.56
N ALA A 118 -2.30 7.23 10.17
CA ALA A 118 -2.12 8.14 11.29
C ALA A 118 -2.44 9.59 10.90
N LEU A 119 -1.95 10.05 9.73
CA LEU A 119 -2.26 11.38 9.20
C LEU A 119 -3.75 11.53 8.88
N ALA A 120 -4.40 10.51 8.31
CA ALA A 120 -5.84 10.50 8.09
C ALA A 120 -6.59 10.66 9.42
N TYR A 121 -6.19 9.91 10.45
CA TYR A 121 -6.78 10.00 11.78
C TYR A 121 -6.63 11.41 12.37
N VAL A 122 -5.42 11.97 12.40
CA VAL A 122 -5.15 13.30 12.99
C VAL A 122 -5.88 14.40 12.23
N LEU A 123 -5.80 14.43 10.90
CA LEU A 123 -6.36 15.52 10.09
C LEU A 123 -7.88 15.48 10.01
N ILE A 124 -8.48 14.29 9.91
CA ILE A 124 -9.92 14.14 9.70
C ILE A 124 -10.68 14.07 11.02
N SER A 125 -10.09 13.51 12.09
CA SER A 125 -10.67 13.58 13.43
C SER A 125 -10.74 15.02 13.94
N LYS A 126 -9.69 15.81 13.71
CA LYS A 126 -9.64 17.22 14.14
C LYS A 126 -10.61 18.15 13.40
N ASN A 127 -11.03 17.79 12.19
CA ASN A 127 -11.97 18.58 11.38
C ASN A 127 -13.45 18.35 11.74
N ASN A 128 -13.74 17.47 12.71
CA ASN A 128 -15.10 17.15 13.17
C ASN A 128 -15.33 17.50 14.65
N LYS A 129 -14.49 18.38 15.22
CA LYS A 129 -14.83 19.19 16.39
C LYS A 129 -15.21 20.58 15.88
#